data_AF-A0A5J4YEJ6-F1
#
_entry.id   AF-A0A5J4YEJ6-F1
#
_cell.length_a   1.000
_cell.length_b   1.000
_cell.length_c   1.000
_cell.angle_alpha   90.00
_cell.angle_beta   90.00
_cell.angle_gamma   90.00
#
_symmetry.space_group_name_H-M   'P 1'
#
loop_
_entity.id
_entity.type
_entity.pdbx_description
1 polymer ?
#
loop_
_entity_poly.entity_id
_entity_poly.type
_entity_poly.pdbx_seq_one_letter_code
_entity_poly.pdbx_strand_id
1 'polypeptide(L)'
;MVCLMSAVVDSAYLRTLQDSGVCTSGIDVTQAPYAADPTGTSDSSSAFNAAIIAAGAAGQTVCLPPGTYTAMADINVNVNGVTISAPSGATIMYGNPSGLQFFIRPQTVGSMALFLTVKAAIVQSSNNKAVGIAQNQCSGNSITGNTASSNGEEGITADNQSNGGQIAGNILTGNAISGGVGNIGIDFASGLSVSGNVIQNSMDGVPGLKTQNNLGPTFGLSISGNTFTDNAGAAIWLFCNSGKCTVGSTVSGNTFSGNATPSDKSALARAVQTFWDDAKQLANAGYAMVAPLTEVNPWQQFSAFPEMNPFRLYSTNVFSWRNLFNKVDFGEGD
;
A
#
# COMPACT_ATOMS: atom_id res chain seq x y z
N MET A 1 17.86 -0.04 14.44
CA MET A 1 17.13 -0.47 13.24
C MET A 1 15.68 -0.68 13.66
N VAL A 2 14.75 0.08 13.12
CA VAL A 2 13.38 0.24 13.65
C VAL A 2 12.39 -0.08 12.54
N CYS A 3 11.58 -1.11 12.74
CA CYS A 3 10.37 -1.32 11.96
C CYS A 3 9.27 -0.47 12.64
N LEU A 4 8.76 0.54 11.93
CA LEU A 4 7.61 1.34 12.33
C LEU A 4 6.35 0.69 11.76
N MET A 5 5.35 0.33 12.58
CA MET A 5 3.92 0.19 12.16
C MET A 5 2.99 -0.43 13.22
N SER A 6 1.72 0.02 13.21
CA SER A 6 0.62 -0.28 14.14
C SER A 6 -0.13 -1.60 13.89
N ALA A 7 -0.83 -2.13 14.92
CA ALA A 7 -1.39 -3.51 15.01
C ALA A 7 -2.89 -3.70 14.61
N VAL A 8 -3.37 -4.96 14.61
CA VAL A 8 -4.62 -5.56 14.02
C VAL A 8 -5.74 -5.86 15.01
N VAL A 9 -7.00 -5.84 14.54
CA VAL A 9 -8.10 -6.67 15.09
C VAL A 9 -8.88 -7.41 13.99
N ASP A 10 -9.19 -8.69 14.21
CA ASP A 10 -9.85 -9.62 13.28
C ASP A 10 -11.35 -9.29 13.00
N SER A 11 -11.87 -9.65 11.82
CA SER A 11 -13.28 -9.46 11.44
C SER A 11 -13.79 -10.52 10.45
N ALA A 12 -14.79 -11.30 10.88
CA ALA A 12 -16.05 -11.50 10.14
C ALA A 12 -17.17 -12.21 10.94
N TYR A 13 -16.90 -12.85 12.10
CA TYR A 13 -17.92 -13.63 12.83
C TYR A 13 -18.39 -13.01 14.18
N LEU A 14 -17.92 -11.81 14.55
CA LEU A 14 -18.14 -11.22 15.88
C LEU A 14 -18.96 -9.91 15.91
N ARG A 15 -19.57 -9.47 14.81
CA ARG A 15 -20.27 -8.17 14.73
C ARG A 15 -21.43 -7.99 15.74
N THR A 16 -21.95 -9.04 16.34
CA THR A 16 -23.04 -8.95 17.33
C THR A 16 -22.60 -9.11 18.78
N LEU A 17 -21.34 -9.48 19.07
CA LEU A 17 -20.83 -9.60 20.46
C LEU A 17 -19.74 -8.56 20.78
N GLN A 18 -19.09 -7.98 19.77
CA GLN A 18 -17.96 -7.04 19.92
C GLN A 18 -18.38 -5.57 20.01
N ASP A 19 -19.66 -5.25 19.78
CA ASP A 19 -20.20 -3.87 19.80
C ASP A 19 -20.59 -3.40 21.21
N SER A 20 -20.39 -4.24 22.24
CA SER A 20 -20.62 -3.85 23.64
C SER A 20 -19.53 -2.92 24.19
N GLY A 21 -18.40 -2.77 23.48
CA GLY A 21 -17.26 -1.97 23.95
C GLY A 21 -16.55 -2.56 25.17
N VAL A 22 -16.96 -3.73 25.66
CA VAL A 22 -16.40 -4.36 26.86
C VAL A 22 -15.23 -5.26 26.47
N CYS A 23 -14.09 -5.07 27.12
CA CYS A 23 -12.97 -6.00 27.05
C CYS A 23 -13.37 -7.33 27.71
N THR A 24 -13.78 -8.31 26.92
CA THR A 24 -14.19 -9.64 27.44
C THR A 24 -13.01 -10.55 27.73
N SER A 25 -11.82 -10.25 27.18
CA SER A 25 -10.57 -10.92 27.50
C SER A 25 -9.38 -9.96 27.28
N GLY A 26 -8.52 -9.84 28.28
CA GLY A 26 -7.31 -9.01 28.22
C GLY A 26 -7.22 -7.95 29.32
N ILE A 27 -6.24 -7.06 29.14
CA ILE A 27 -5.97 -5.91 30.00
C ILE A 27 -6.72 -4.70 29.45
N ASP A 28 -7.75 -4.25 30.17
CA ASP A 28 -8.40 -2.97 29.89
C ASP A 28 -7.51 -1.81 30.36
N VAL A 29 -7.06 -1.00 29.40
CA VAL A 29 -6.18 0.15 29.65
C VAL A 29 -6.81 1.23 30.53
N THR A 30 -8.14 1.31 30.60
CA THR A 30 -8.85 2.32 31.41
C THR A 30 -8.97 1.93 32.87
N GLN A 31 -8.77 0.66 33.19
CA GLN A 31 -8.89 0.15 34.56
C GLN A 31 -7.56 0.29 35.32
N ALA A 32 -7.64 0.25 36.65
CA ALA A 32 -6.45 0.18 37.49
C ALA A 32 -5.63 -1.09 37.17
N PRO A 33 -4.28 -1.01 37.17
CA PRO A 33 -3.45 0.12 37.57
C PRO A 33 -3.11 1.11 36.44
N TYR A 34 -3.62 0.93 35.22
CA TYR A 34 -3.15 1.67 34.03
C TYR A 34 -3.84 3.02 33.88
N ALA A 35 -5.15 3.08 34.09
CA ALA A 35 -5.95 4.31 34.12
C ALA A 35 -5.72 5.25 32.91
N ALA A 36 -5.62 4.69 31.70
CA ALA A 36 -5.65 5.46 30.46
C ALA A 36 -6.94 6.30 30.40
N ASP A 37 -6.85 7.51 29.86
CA ASP A 37 -7.95 8.46 29.81
C ASP A 37 -8.72 8.33 28.49
N PRO A 38 -9.93 7.71 28.49
CA PRO A 38 -10.74 7.53 27.29
C PRO A 38 -11.45 8.81 26.83
N THR A 39 -11.25 9.94 27.51
CA THR A 39 -11.75 11.26 27.08
C THR A 39 -10.75 12.01 26.20
N GLY A 40 -9.47 11.64 26.28
CA GLY A 40 -8.39 12.26 25.50
C GLY A 40 -7.92 13.58 26.09
N THR A 41 -8.35 13.92 27.29
CA THR A 41 -7.92 15.14 27.99
C THR A 41 -6.47 15.01 28.48
N SER A 42 -6.07 13.79 28.85
CA SER A 42 -4.78 13.46 29.46
C SER A 42 -3.93 12.57 28.55
N ASP A 43 -2.61 12.65 28.70
CA ASP A 43 -1.69 11.73 28.01
C ASP A 43 -1.82 10.30 28.57
N SER A 44 -2.17 9.37 27.68
CA SER A 44 -2.33 7.94 27.96
C SER A 44 -1.11 7.11 27.55
N SER A 45 -0.04 7.72 27.03
CA SER A 45 1.14 6.98 26.56
C SER A 45 1.78 6.10 27.64
N SER A 46 1.89 6.58 28.88
CA SER A 46 2.44 5.76 29.99
C SER A 46 1.54 4.59 30.36
N ALA A 47 0.22 4.80 30.36
CA ALA A 47 -0.78 3.78 30.64
C ALA A 47 -0.73 2.66 29.59
N PHE A 48 -0.64 3.02 28.31
CA PHE A 48 -0.50 2.06 27.21
C PHE A 48 0.78 1.24 27.32
N ASN A 49 1.93 1.90 27.52
CA ASN A 49 3.21 1.20 27.64
C ASN A 49 3.23 0.24 28.84
N ALA A 50 2.64 0.63 29.97
CA ALA A 50 2.52 -0.25 31.14
C ALA A 50 1.61 -1.45 30.86
N ALA A 51 0.46 -1.24 30.22
CA ALA A 51 -0.47 -2.31 29.85
C ALA A 51 0.16 -3.30 28.85
N ILE A 52 0.91 -2.81 27.86
CA ILE A 52 1.61 -3.63 26.86
C ILE A 52 2.68 -4.52 27.52
N ILE A 53 3.48 -3.96 28.44
CA ILE A 53 4.49 -4.74 29.17
C ILE A 53 3.83 -5.86 29.97
N ALA A 54 2.75 -5.54 30.71
CA ALA A 54 2.02 -6.51 31.50
C ALA A 54 1.36 -7.59 30.63
N ALA A 55 0.74 -7.19 29.52
CA ALA A 55 0.11 -8.10 28.58
C ALA A 55 1.15 -9.07 27.99
N GLY A 56 2.33 -8.58 27.63
CA GLY A 56 3.36 -9.42 27.02
C GLY A 56 3.99 -10.41 28.00
N ALA A 57 4.13 -10.03 29.27
CA ALA A 57 4.53 -10.95 30.33
C ALA A 57 3.51 -12.10 30.53
N ALA A 58 2.23 -11.84 30.24
CA ALA A 58 1.14 -12.81 30.42
C ALA A 58 0.65 -13.48 29.11
N GLY A 59 1.18 -13.07 27.95
CA GLY A 59 0.66 -13.49 26.63
C GLY A 59 -0.80 -13.06 26.39
N GLN A 60 -1.18 -11.88 26.89
CA GLN A 60 -2.55 -11.35 26.85
C GLN A 60 -2.74 -10.27 25.79
N THR A 61 -4.01 -9.94 25.56
CA THR A 61 -4.44 -8.81 24.74
C THR A 61 -4.51 -7.54 25.59
N VAL A 62 -4.05 -6.40 25.08
CA VAL A 62 -4.36 -5.06 25.59
C VAL A 62 -5.64 -4.59 24.90
N CYS A 63 -6.69 -4.33 25.66
CA CYS A 63 -7.95 -3.80 25.16
C CYS A 63 -8.01 -2.27 25.32
N LEU A 64 -8.46 -1.59 24.28
CA LEU A 64 -8.85 -0.18 24.31
C LEU A 64 -10.38 -0.10 24.20
N PRO A 65 -11.12 0.08 25.31
CA PRO A 65 -12.54 0.36 25.25
C PRO A 65 -12.85 1.59 24.38
N PRO A 66 -14.10 1.75 23.91
CA PRO A 66 -14.52 2.95 23.18
C PRO A 66 -14.14 4.23 23.93
N GLY A 67 -13.58 5.18 23.20
CA GLY A 67 -13.00 6.38 23.80
C GLY A 67 -12.06 7.07 22.84
N THR A 68 -11.73 8.32 23.13
CA THR A 68 -10.65 9.05 22.47
C THR A 68 -9.50 9.12 23.45
N TYR A 69 -8.31 8.71 23.06
CA TYR A 69 -7.14 8.68 23.93
C TYR A 69 -6.06 9.58 23.35
N THR A 70 -5.49 10.46 24.14
CA THR A 70 -4.33 11.26 23.69
C THR A 70 -3.06 10.50 24.01
N ALA A 71 -2.15 10.40 23.05
CA ALA A 71 -0.80 9.87 23.23
C ALA A 71 0.22 10.94 22.83
N MET A 72 1.06 11.37 23.78
CA MET A 72 2.12 12.36 23.53
C MET A 72 3.52 11.74 23.39
N ALA A 73 3.67 10.48 23.80
CA ALA A 73 4.88 9.68 23.60
C ALA A 73 4.59 8.39 22.84
N ASP A 74 5.66 7.76 22.35
CA ASP A 74 5.57 6.53 21.55
C ASP A 74 4.97 5.37 22.34
N ILE A 75 4.18 4.55 21.63
CA ILE A 75 3.57 3.33 22.17
C ILE A 75 4.44 2.16 21.74
N ASN A 76 5.23 1.65 22.68
CA ASN A 76 6.22 0.62 22.44
C ASN A 76 5.58 -0.78 22.45
N VAL A 77 5.19 -1.24 21.28
CA VAL A 77 4.67 -2.61 21.05
C VAL A 77 5.75 -3.65 20.82
N ASN A 78 7.01 -3.33 21.15
CA ASN A 78 8.12 -4.28 21.03
C ASN A 78 8.14 -5.29 22.18
N VAL A 79 7.02 -5.99 22.38
CA VAL A 79 6.84 -6.99 23.43
C VAL A 79 6.21 -8.23 22.80
N ASN A 80 6.86 -9.38 22.99
CA ASN A 80 6.43 -10.64 22.41
C ASN A 80 5.05 -11.06 22.93
N GLY A 81 4.22 -11.62 22.06
CA GLY A 81 2.93 -12.21 22.44
C GLY A 81 1.83 -11.20 22.80
N VAL A 82 2.05 -9.90 22.59
CA VAL A 82 1.01 -8.88 22.81
C VAL A 82 0.14 -8.74 21.58
N THR A 83 -1.17 -8.74 21.81
CA THR A 83 -2.17 -8.25 20.85
C THR A 83 -2.74 -6.95 21.38
N ILE A 84 -2.90 -5.92 20.54
CA ILE A 84 -3.69 -4.73 20.90
C ILE A 84 -5.03 -4.83 20.19
N SER A 85 -6.12 -4.77 20.96
CA SER A 85 -7.48 -4.83 20.48
C SER A 85 -8.26 -3.57 20.83
N ALA A 86 -8.82 -2.94 19.82
CA ALA A 86 -9.68 -1.77 19.94
C ALA A 86 -11.03 -2.12 19.30
N PRO A 87 -12.05 -2.56 20.07
CA PRO A 87 -13.42 -2.61 19.55
C PRO A 87 -13.84 -1.25 18.96
N SER A 88 -14.86 -1.28 18.09
CA SER A 88 -15.40 -0.09 17.41
C SER A 88 -15.49 1.12 18.34
N GLY A 89 -14.94 2.26 17.90
CA GLY A 89 -15.07 3.54 18.60
C GLY A 89 -13.90 3.95 19.50
N ALA A 90 -12.84 3.15 19.63
CA ALA A 90 -11.58 3.64 20.20
C ALA A 90 -10.78 4.43 19.16
N THR A 91 -10.34 5.63 19.53
CA THR A 91 -9.50 6.52 18.71
C THR A 91 -8.27 6.91 19.52
N ILE A 92 -7.08 6.77 18.95
CA ILE A 92 -5.85 7.31 19.55
C ILE A 92 -5.50 8.60 18.78
N MET A 93 -5.62 9.75 19.44
CA MET A 93 -5.10 11.02 18.96
C MET A 93 -3.62 11.11 19.33
N TYR A 94 -2.75 11.32 18.35
CA TYR A 94 -1.33 11.49 18.61
C TYR A 94 -0.99 12.98 18.62
N GLY A 95 -0.55 13.47 19.78
CA GLY A 95 -0.26 14.90 20.00
C GLY A 95 1.15 15.32 19.57
N ASN A 96 2.03 14.37 19.26
CA ASN A 96 3.42 14.67 18.88
C ASN A 96 3.54 14.79 17.34
N PRO A 97 4.19 15.86 16.83
CA PRO A 97 4.31 16.11 15.39
C PRO A 97 5.11 15.04 14.63
N SER A 98 5.81 14.14 15.32
CA SER A 98 6.63 13.07 14.73
C SER A 98 5.83 11.83 14.30
N GLY A 99 4.50 11.82 14.54
CA GLY A 99 3.62 10.69 14.22
C GLY A 99 3.68 9.55 15.24
N LEU A 100 2.60 8.77 15.36
CA LEU A 100 2.53 7.64 16.28
C LEU A 100 3.45 6.52 15.81
N GLN A 101 4.53 6.31 16.55
CA GLN A 101 5.47 5.22 16.27
C GLN A 101 5.12 4.00 17.09
N PHE A 102 4.75 2.94 16.40
CA PHE A 102 4.73 1.59 16.97
C PHE A 102 6.08 0.95 16.68
N PHE A 103 6.96 0.94 17.68
CA PHE A 103 8.26 0.28 17.57
C PHE A 103 8.07 -1.23 17.69
N ILE A 104 8.41 -1.98 16.65
CA ILE A 104 8.64 -3.42 16.76
C ILE A 104 10.10 -3.67 16.36
N ARG A 105 10.93 -4.11 17.29
CA ARG A 105 12.32 -4.50 17.01
C ARG A 105 12.40 -6.02 17.08
N PRO A 106 12.54 -6.73 15.95
CA PRO A 106 12.81 -8.15 16.02
C PRO A 106 14.07 -8.38 16.88
N GLN A 107 13.90 -9.05 18.00
CA GLN A 107 15.01 -9.58 18.79
C GLN A 107 15.63 -10.69 17.94
N THR A 108 16.85 -10.45 17.46
CA THR A 108 17.73 -11.34 16.68
C THR A 108 17.44 -11.53 15.18
N VAL A 109 18.47 -11.20 14.39
CA VAL A 109 18.55 -11.31 12.93
C VAL A 109 18.85 -12.77 12.57
N GLY A 110 17.84 -13.47 12.08
CA GLY A 110 17.96 -14.87 11.65
C GLY A 110 16.63 -15.41 11.15
N SER A 111 16.25 -15.06 9.93
CA SER A 111 15.16 -15.71 9.18
C SER A 111 13.82 -15.87 9.90
N MET A 112 13.44 -14.92 10.77
CA MET A 112 12.07 -14.85 11.28
C MET A 112 11.28 -13.84 10.45
N ALA A 113 10.38 -14.34 9.61
CA ALA A 113 9.31 -13.55 9.05
C ALA A 113 8.38 -13.14 10.21
N LEU A 114 8.45 -11.88 10.62
CA LEU A 114 7.43 -11.30 11.49
C LEU A 114 6.22 -11.03 10.60
N PHE A 115 5.19 -11.87 10.69
CA PHE A 115 3.92 -11.63 10.01
C PHE A 115 3.12 -10.58 10.79
N LEU A 116 3.43 -9.29 10.60
CA LEU A 116 2.55 -8.23 11.09
C LEU A 116 1.42 -8.04 10.09
N THR A 117 0.26 -8.59 10.41
CA THR A 117 -0.97 -8.17 9.74
C THR A 117 -1.32 -6.76 10.26
N VAL A 118 -2.08 -5.96 9.51
CA VAL A 118 -2.89 -4.80 9.89
C VAL A 118 -4.21 -5.03 9.19
N LYS A 119 -5.22 -5.47 9.93
CA LYS A 119 -6.52 -5.89 9.41
C LYS A 119 -7.55 -5.33 10.39
N ALA A 120 -8.56 -4.65 9.85
CA ALA A 120 -9.82 -4.25 10.45
C ALA A 120 -9.83 -3.58 11.85
N ALA A 121 -8.89 -2.68 12.12
CA ALA A 121 -9.21 -1.42 12.79
C ALA A 121 -8.97 -0.32 11.73
N ILE A 122 -9.91 0.59 11.52
CA ILE A 122 -9.73 1.65 10.52
C ILE A 122 -8.58 2.54 11.02
N VAL A 123 -7.33 2.30 10.59
CA VAL A 123 -6.27 3.31 10.76
C VAL A 123 -6.67 4.45 9.87
N GLN A 124 -7.26 5.50 10.47
CA GLN A 124 -7.55 6.77 9.81
C GLN A 124 -6.33 7.66 9.95
N SER A 125 -5.46 7.62 8.95
CA SER A 125 -4.28 8.48 8.92
C SER A 125 -4.61 9.72 8.10
N SER A 126 -4.78 10.86 8.75
CA SER A 126 -5.17 12.09 8.06
C SER A 126 -4.45 13.34 8.51
N ASN A 127 -4.22 14.25 7.56
CA ASN A 127 -3.56 15.54 7.78
C ASN A 127 -2.16 15.42 8.41
N ASN A 128 -1.47 14.30 8.19
CA ASN A 128 -0.07 14.17 8.58
C ASN A 128 0.78 15.07 7.68
N LYS A 129 1.87 15.63 8.22
CA LYS A 129 2.81 16.44 7.42
C LYS A 129 3.62 15.61 6.42
N ALA A 130 3.71 14.30 6.63
CA ALA A 130 4.49 13.37 5.83
C ALA A 130 3.61 12.18 5.43
N VAL A 131 4.07 10.95 5.68
CA VAL A 131 3.39 9.71 5.31
C VAL A 131 2.26 9.33 6.28
N GLY A 132 1.17 8.78 5.74
CA GLY A 132 0.07 8.24 6.53
C GLY A 132 0.40 6.92 7.24
N ILE A 133 0.83 5.89 6.49
CA ILE A 133 1.24 4.57 7.02
C ILE A 133 2.51 4.10 6.29
N ALA A 134 3.65 3.94 6.98
CA ALA A 134 4.94 3.61 6.34
C ALA A 134 5.56 2.26 6.74
N GLN A 135 5.88 1.41 5.76
CA GLN A 135 6.73 0.21 5.91
C GLN A 135 8.16 0.61 5.56
N ASN A 136 9.12 0.26 6.42
CA ASN A 136 10.53 0.53 6.20
C ASN A 136 11.36 -0.65 6.73
N GLN A 137 12.09 -1.35 5.85
CA GLN A 137 12.89 -2.53 6.20
C GLN A 137 12.09 -3.65 6.87
N CYS A 138 10.89 -3.94 6.38
CA CYS A 138 10.02 -4.96 6.96
C CYS A 138 9.37 -5.86 5.93
N SER A 139 9.39 -7.17 6.15
CA SER A 139 8.91 -8.16 5.19
C SER A 139 7.73 -8.98 5.73
N GLY A 140 6.82 -9.40 4.85
CA GLY A 140 5.67 -10.25 5.19
C GLY A 140 4.50 -9.52 5.85
N ASN A 141 4.53 -8.18 5.85
CA ASN A 141 3.53 -7.37 6.53
C ASN A 141 2.31 -7.10 5.63
N SER A 142 1.12 -7.03 6.20
CA SER A 142 -0.14 -6.79 5.48
C SER A 142 -0.78 -5.49 5.94
N ILE A 143 -0.92 -4.48 5.08
CA ILE A 143 -1.63 -3.22 5.35
C ILE A 143 -3.01 -3.32 4.70
N THR A 144 -4.04 -3.62 5.48
CA THR A 144 -5.38 -3.88 4.93
C THR A 144 -6.54 -3.19 5.63
N GLY A 145 -7.52 -2.73 4.84
CA GLY A 145 -8.74 -2.14 5.35
C GLY A 145 -8.57 -0.77 6.00
N ASN A 146 -7.53 -0.02 5.66
CA ASN A 146 -7.23 1.29 6.27
C ASN A 146 -7.76 2.45 5.43
N THR A 147 -7.83 3.64 6.03
CA THR A 147 -8.14 4.89 5.32
C THR A 147 -7.02 5.89 5.53
N ALA A 148 -6.36 6.32 4.46
CA ALA A 148 -5.34 7.38 4.55
C ALA A 148 -5.76 8.56 3.67
N SER A 149 -5.85 9.75 4.24
CA SER A 149 -6.32 10.92 3.49
C SER A 149 -5.62 12.22 3.84
N SER A 150 -5.47 13.11 2.87
CA SER A 150 -4.93 14.46 3.11
C SER A 150 -3.54 14.46 3.78
N ASN A 151 -2.70 13.46 3.51
CA ASN A 151 -1.33 13.43 4.03
C ASN A 151 -0.40 14.28 3.14
N GLY A 152 0.62 14.89 3.77
CA GLY A 152 1.58 15.78 3.12
C GLY A 152 2.44 15.06 2.10
N GLU A 153 2.79 13.80 2.37
CA GLU A 153 3.46 12.88 1.44
C GLU A 153 2.52 11.69 1.15
N GLU A 154 3.00 10.45 1.14
CA GLU A 154 2.19 9.30 0.74
C GLU A 154 1.06 8.98 1.73
N GLY A 155 -0.01 8.37 1.23
CA GLY A 155 -1.01 7.74 2.11
C GLY A 155 -0.44 6.49 2.76
N ILE A 156 0.16 5.63 1.93
CA ILE A 156 0.90 4.43 2.35
C ILE A 156 2.25 4.40 1.63
N THR A 157 3.35 4.08 2.33
CA THR A 157 4.63 3.76 1.68
C THR A 157 5.14 2.37 2.06
N ALA A 158 5.84 1.71 1.14
CA ALA A 158 6.61 0.50 1.38
C ALA A 158 8.03 0.66 0.84
N ASP A 159 8.94 1.00 1.75
CA ASP A 159 10.28 1.44 1.43
C ASP A 159 11.36 0.49 1.95
N ASN A 160 12.53 0.60 1.32
CA ASN A 160 13.82 0.14 1.81
C ASN A 160 13.78 -1.34 2.24
N GLN A 161 13.74 -2.25 1.28
CA GLN A 161 13.69 -3.71 1.50
C GLN A 161 12.43 -4.21 2.21
N SER A 162 11.29 -3.57 1.96
CA SER A 162 10.01 -4.07 2.46
C SER A 162 9.43 -5.12 1.49
N ASN A 163 9.52 -6.41 1.83
CA ASN A 163 9.30 -7.50 0.86
C ASN A 163 8.13 -8.44 1.22
N GLY A 164 7.50 -9.07 0.23
CA GLY A 164 6.55 -10.17 0.42
C GLY A 164 5.27 -9.82 1.20
N GLY A 165 5.00 -8.52 1.36
CA GLY A 165 3.84 -7.98 2.05
C GLY A 165 2.63 -7.74 1.15
N GLN A 166 1.56 -7.23 1.77
CA GLN A 166 0.31 -6.88 1.09
C GLN A 166 -0.08 -5.44 1.44
N ILE A 167 -0.63 -4.72 0.47
CA ILE A 167 -1.31 -3.44 0.66
C ILE A 167 -2.68 -3.62 0.01
N ALA A 168 -3.71 -3.96 0.79
CA ALA A 168 -4.98 -4.39 0.20
C ALA A 168 -6.27 -3.86 0.84
N GLY A 169 -7.25 -3.52 0.02
CA GLY A 169 -8.56 -3.09 0.52
C GLY A 169 -8.53 -1.75 1.26
N ASN A 170 -7.54 -0.88 1.00
CA ASN A 170 -7.44 0.43 1.63
C ASN A 170 -8.16 1.52 0.81
N ILE A 171 -8.60 2.59 1.47
CA ILE A 171 -9.17 3.79 0.84
C ILE A 171 -8.17 4.93 1.01
N LEU A 172 -7.62 5.44 -0.10
CA LEU A 172 -6.58 6.46 -0.12
C LEU A 172 -7.08 7.67 -0.91
N THR A 173 -7.13 8.85 -0.30
CA THR A 173 -7.73 10.03 -0.93
C THR A 173 -7.04 11.33 -0.57
N GLY A 174 -6.67 12.15 -1.55
CA GLY A 174 -6.15 13.49 -1.28
C GLY A 174 -4.74 13.51 -0.68
N ASN A 175 -3.97 12.41 -0.78
CA ASN A 175 -2.59 12.38 -0.26
C ASN A 175 -1.61 13.03 -1.24
N ALA A 176 -0.37 13.21 -0.80
CA ALA A 176 0.71 13.92 -1.48
C ALA A 176 0.44 15.43 -1.62
N ILE A 177 -0.10 16.07 -0.57
CA ILE A 177 -0.47 17.49 -0.60
C ILE A 177 0.73 18.41 -0.83
N SER A 178 1.87 18.09 -0.23
CA SER A 178 3.07 18.94 -0.20
C SER A 178 4.33 18.25 -0.73
N GLY A 179 4.16 17.11 -1.41
CA GLY A 179 5.24 16.30 -1.94
C GLY A 179 4.97 14.81 -1.83
N GLY A 180 6.01 13.99 -1.91
CA GLY A 180 5.91 12.53 -1.95
C GLY A 180 5.72 12.00 -3.38
N VAL A 181 5.27 10.76 -3.52
CA VAL A 181 5.23 10.08 -4.83
C VAL A 181 3.89 9.50 -5.24
N GLY A 182 2.89 9.53 -4.36
CA GLY A 182 1.55 9.08 -4.67
C GLY A 182 0.71 8.80 -3.45
N ASN A 183 -0.52 8.34 -3.68
CA ASN A 183 -1.31 7.73 -2.62
C ASN A 183 -0.59 6.49 -2.07
N ILE A 184 0.06 5.71 -2.95
CA ILE A 184 0.97 4.61 -2.58
C ILE A 184 2.37 4.86 -3.16
N GLY A 185 3.37 4.95 -2.27
CA GLY A 185 4.79 4.94 -2.62
C GLY A 185 5.43 3.58 -2.39
N ILE A 186 6.35 3.18 -3.27
CA ILE A 186 7.15 1.96 -3.11
C ILE A 186 8.59 2.26 -3.49
N ASP A 187 9.56 1.98 -2.63
CA ASP A 187 10.98 2.11 -2.94
C ASP A 187 11.78 0.88 -2.48
N PHE A 188 12.57 0.31 -3.37
CA PHE A 188 13.44 -0.84 -3.08
C PHE A 188 12.70 -2.01 -2.40
N ALA A 189 11.59 -2.46 -2.97
CA ALA A 189 10.75 -3.52 -2.42
C ALA A 189 10.65 -4.72 -3.35
N SER A 190 10.30 -5.91 -2.84
CA SER A 190 10.15 -7.11 -3.67
C SER A 190 8.93 -7.94 -3.30
N GLY A 191 8.21 -8.46 -4.29
CA GLY A 191 7.12 -9.41 -4.07
C GLY A 191 5.91 -8.86 -3.32
N LEU A 192 5.68 -7.53 -3.37
CA LEU A 192 4.50 -6.93 -2.75
C LEU A 192 3.23 -7.18 -3.59
N SER A 193 2.13 -7.47 -2.91
CA SER A 193 0.79 -7.50 -3.52
C SER A 193 0.02 -6.23 -3.16
N VAL A 194 -0.32 -5.42 -4.16
CA VAL A 194 -1.15 -4.22 -4.02
C VAL A 194 -2.51 -4.47 -4.64
N SER A 195 -3.56 -4.70 -3.84
CA SER A 195 -4.84 -5.16 -4.39
C SER A 195 -6.12 -4.65 -3.74
N GLY A 196 -7.18 -4.49 -4.54
CA GLY A 196 -8.49 -4.10 -4.01
C GLY A 196 -8.55 -2.72 -3.35
N ASN A 197 -7.57 -1.84 -3.59
CA ASN A 197 -7.54 -0.50 -3.00
C ASN A 197 -8.40 0.47 -3.82
N VAL A 198 -8.99 1.47 -3.15
CA VAL A 198 -9.62 2.64 -3.76
C VAL A 198 -8.64 3.81 -3.62
N ILE A 199 -8.10 4.28 -4.74
CA ILE A 199 -6.98 5.22 -4.80
C ILE A 199 -7.40 6.45 -5.59
N GLN A 200 -7.63 7.56 -4.91
CA GLN A 200 -8.28 8.72 -5.50
C GLN A 200 -7.57 10.03 -5.20
N ASN A 201 -7.70 11.00 -6.11
CA ASN A 201 -7.30 12.38 -5.87
C ASN A 201 -5.89 12.51 -5.28
N SER A 202 -4.88 11.80 -5.79
CA SER A 202 -3.50 12.14 -5.45
C SER A 202 -3.24 13.60 -5.84
N MET A 203 -2.52 14.32 -4.99
CA MET A 203 -2.27 15.75 -5.14
C MET A 203 -0.90 15.99 -5.80
N ASP A 204 -0.53 17.26 -5.95
CA ASP A 204 0.78 17.72 -6.47
C ASP A 204 1.23 17.11 -7.82
N GLY A 205 0.28 16.83 -8.72
CA GLY A 205 0.56 16.27 -10.06
C GLY A 205 1.13 14.85 -10.04
N VAL A 206 1.05 14.19 -8.89
CA VAL A 206 1.72 12.94 -8.59
C VAL A 206 0.75 11.76 -8.83
N PRO A 207 1.21 10.55 -9.19
CA PRO A 207 0.34 9.45 -9.56
C PRO A 207 -0.41 8.81 -8.38
N GLY A 208 -1.37 7.93 -8.65
CA GLY A 208 -2.04 7.14 -7.62
C GLY A 208 -1.07 6.17 -6.93
N LEU A 209 -0.30 5.41 -7.70
CA LEU A 209 0.77 4.53 -7.22
C LEU A 209 2.07 4.81 -7.96
N LYS A 210 3.20 4.90 -7.25
CA LYS A 210 4.53 5.03 -7.86
C LYS A 210 5.58 4.18 -7.18
N THR A 211 6.42 3.55 -8.00
CA THR A 211 7.71 3.03 -7.53
C THR A 211 8.77 4.12 -7.67
N GLN A 212 9.46 4.53 -6.61
CA GLN A 212 10.49 5.58 -6.72
C GLN A 212 11.83 5.01 -7.18
N ASN A 213 12.20 3.86 -6.62
CA ASN A 213 13.47 3.19 -6.84
C ASN A 213 14.70 4.08 -6.58
N ASN A 214 14.62 5.01 -5.60
CA ASN A 214 15.75 5.85 -5.24
C ASN A 214 16.82 5.01 -4.52
N LEU A 215 16.40 4.13 -3.61
CA LEU A 215 17.31 3.31 -2.81
C LEU A 215 17.78 2.08 -3.59
N GLY A 216 16.90 1.43 -4.34
CA GLY A 216 17.19 0.21 -5.08
C GLY A 216 16.07 -0.18 -6.04
N PRO A 217 16.31 -1.17 -6.91
CA PRO A 217 15.28 -1.68 -7.81
C PRO A 217 14.15 -2.36 -7.03
N THR A 218 12.96 -2.35 -7.61
CA THR A 218 11.77 -3.01 -7.07
C THR A 218 11.40 -4.21 -7.94
N PHE A 219 11.09 -5.37 -7.34
CA PHE A 219 10.89 -6.60 -8.11
C PHE A 219 9.54 -7.26 -7.85
N GLY A 220 8.95 -7.86 -8.88
CA GLY A 220 7.87 -8.83 -8.69
C GLY A 220 6.61 -8.28 -8.03
N LEU A 221 6.22 -7.03 -8.30
CA LEU A 221 4.95 -6.50 -7.76
C LEU A 221 3.75 -7.20 -8.41
N SER A 222 2.70 -7.42 -7.65
CA SER A 222 1.38 -7.80 -8.15
C SER A 222 0.39 -6.68 -7.86
N ILE A 223 0.01 -5.90 -8.88
CA ILE A 223 -0.88 -4.75 -8.75
C ILE A 223 -2.22 -5.12 -9.40
N SER A 224 -3.22 -5.46 -8.60
CA SER A 224 -4.47 -6.01 -9.15
C SER A 224 -5.77 -5.63 -8.45
N GLY A 225 -6.86 -5.52 -9.20
CA GLY A 225 -8.19 -5.26 -8.61
C GLY A 225 -8.33 -3.89 -7.94
N ASN A 226 -7.45 -2.93 -8.19
CA ASN A 226 -7.53 -1.60 -7.60
C ASN A 226 -8.41 -0.66 -8.46
N THR A 227 -8.98 0.35 -7.83
CA THR A 227 -9.73 1.43 -8.49
C THR A 227 -8.94 2.73 -8.35
N PHE A 228 -8.52 3.31 -9.47
CA PHE A 228 -7.80 4.58 -9.53
C PHE A 228 -8.68 5.66 -10.14
N THR A 229 -8.96 6.74 -9.39
CA THR A 229 -9.87 7.80 -9.86
C THR A 229 -9.32 9.19 -9.59
N ASP A 230 -9.36 10.06 -10.61
CA ASP A 230 -9.06 11.50 -10.48
C ASP A 230 -7.70 11.82 -9.82
N ASN A 231 -6.71 10.94 -9.99
CA ASN A 231 -5.34 11.21 -9.53
C ASN A 231 -4.71 12.33 -10.39
N ALA A 232 -4.02 13.29 -9.76
CA ALA A 232 -3.43 14.44 -10.46
C ALA A 232 -2.30 14.06 -11.42
N GLY A 233 -1.73 12.86 -11.27
CA GLY A 233 -0.83 12.21 -12.23
C GLY A 233 -1.40 10.90 -12.78
N ALA A 234 -0.52 10.06 -13.34
CA ALA A 234 -0.92 8.74 -13.83
C ALA A 234 -1.58 7.89 -12.74
N ALA A 235 -2.40 6.91 -13.11
CA ALA A 235 -2.91 5.97 -12.12
C ALA A 235 -1.78 5.16 -11.46
N ILE A 236 -0.89 4.59 -12.29
CA ILE A 236 0.25 3.78 -11.89
C ILE A 236 1.48 4.31 -12.63
N TRP A 237 2.58 4.53 -11.92
CA TRP A 237 3.87 4.88 -12.48
C TRP A 237 4.96 3.95 -11.94
N LEU A 238 5.31 2.94 -12.75
CA LEU A 238 6.47 2.08 -12.49
C LEU A 238 7.73 2.82 -12.96
N PHE A 239 8.29 3.68 -12.11
CA PHE A 239 9.37 4.58 -12.50
C PHE A 239 10.74 3.89 -12.35
N CYS A 240 11.65 4.17 -13.28
CA CYS A 240 13.04 3.71 -13.20
C CYS A 240 13.95 4.89 -12.88
N ASN A 241 14.65 4.83 -11.75
CA ASN A 241 15.58 5.87 -11.35
C ASN A 241 17.03 5.41 -11.56
N SER A 242 17.73 6.02 -12.52
CA SER A 242 19.18 5.81 -12.71
C SER A 242 19.58 4.33 -12.85
N GLY A 243 18.80 3.55 -13.61
CA GLY A 243 19.00 2.11 -13.82
C GLY A 243 18.42 1.20 -12.74
N LYS A 244 17.86 1.76 -11.65
CA LYS A 244 17.08 1.04 -10.65
C LYS A 244 15.64 1.00 -11.13
N CYS A 245 15.30 -0.01 -11.91
CA CYS A 245 13.97 -0.15 -12.50
C CYS A 245 13.08 -1.07 -11.67
N THR A 246 11.77 -0.94 -11.87
CA THR A 246 10.82 -1.95 -11.41
C THR A 246 10.76 -3.08 -12.42
N VAL A 247 11.07 -4.31 -12.02
CA VAL A 247 11.21 -5.46 -12.94
C VAL A 247 10.30 -6.61 -12.53
N GLY A 248 9.80 -7.37 -13.51
CA GLY A 248 9.01 -8.59 -13.27
C GLY A 248 7.66 -8.35 -12.59
N SER A 249 7.13 -7.14 -12.68
CA SER A 249 5.86 -6.77 -12.05
C SER A 249 4.67 -7.04 -12.97
N THR A 250 3.51 -7.33 -12.38
CA THR A 250 2.26 -7.59 -13.07
C THR A 250 1.21 -6.55 -12.69
N VAL A 251 0.45 -6.08 -13.69
CA VAL A 251 -0.64 -5.12 -13.51
C VAL A 251 -1.87 -5.70 -14.18
N SER A 252 -2.93 -6.02 -13.43
CA SER A 252 -4.10 -6.73 -13.98
C SER A 252 -5.40 -6.39 -13.26
N GLY A 253 -6.53 -6.36 -13.99
CA GLY A 253 -7.86 -6.20 -13.39
C GLY A 253 -8.05 -4.88 -12.61
N ASN A 254 -7.30 -3.82 -12.92
CA ASN A 254 -7.47 -2.51 -12.31
C ASN A 254 -8.48 -1.66 -13.09
N THR A 255 -9.22 -0.81 -12.40
CA THR A 255 -10.15 0.17 -13.00
C THR A 255 -9.53 1.56 -12.96
N PHE A 256 -9.62 2.29 -14.06
CA PHE A 256 -9.03 3.62 -14.21
C PHE A 256 -10.08 4.63 -14.72
N SER A 257 -10.22 5.77 -14.07
CA SER A 257 -11.11 6.86 -14.52
C SER A 257 -10.53 8.22 -14.13
N GLY A 258 -10.57 9.22 -15.02
CA GLY A 258 -10.24 10.62 -14.69
C GLY A 258 -8.81 10.93 -14.23
N ASN A 259 -7.91 9.93 -14.20
CA ASN A 259 -6.50 10.15 -13.86
C ASN A 259 -5.81 10.97 -14.94
N ALA A 260 -4.98 11.92 -14.55
CA ALA A 260 -4.25 12.72 -15.52
C ALA A 260 -3.24 11.86 -16.31
N THR A 261 -3.07 12.20 -17.58
CA THR A 261 -1.87 11.76 -18.30
C THR A 261 -0.67 12.54 -17.74
N PRO A 262 0.50 11.91 -17.56
CA PRO A 262 1.70 12.66 -17.17
C PRO A 262 1.86 13.86 -18.09
N SER A 263 1.86 15.07 -17.51
CA SER A 263 2.06 16.32 -18.24
C SER A 263 3.39 16.33 -19.00
N ASP A 264 4.36 15.57 -18.49
CA ASP A 264 5.58 15.24 -19.19
C ASP A 264 5.33 14.13 -20.24
N LYS A 265 5.01 14.54 -21.48
CA LYS A 265 4.95 13.62 -22.63
C LYS A 265 6.25 12.84 -22.83
N SER A 266 7.39 13.38 -22.38
CA SER A 266 8.65 12.64 -22.40
C SER A 266 8.70 11.55 -21.33
N ALA A 267 7.95 11.66 -20.24
CA ALA A 267 7.74 10.57 -19.28
C ALA A 267 6.86 9.46 -19.87
N LEU A 268 5.83 9.79 -20.65
CA LEU A 268 5.04 8.79 -21.39
C LEU A 268 5.91 8.10 -22.45
N ALA A 269 6.67 8.86 -23.24
CA ALA A 269 7.61 8.31 -24.22
C ALA A 269 8.69 7.45 -23.56
N ARG A 270 9.23 7.87 -22.40
CA ARG A 270 10.15 7.07 -21.60
C ARG A 270 9.48 5.81 -21.05
N ALA A 271 8.23 5.86 -20.59
CA ALA A 271 7.53 4.67 -20.09
C ALA A 271 7.30 3.64 -21.21
N VAL A 272 6.91 4.09 -22.40
CA VAL A 272 6.80 3.24 -23.60
C VAL A 272 8.17 2.69 -24.01
N GLN A 273 9.21 3.51 -23.97
CA GLN A 273 10.58 3.12 -24.30
C GLN A 273 11.15 2.12 -23.27
N THR A 274 10.94 2.34 -21.98
CA THR A 274 11.32 1.43 -20.90
C THR A 274 10.59 0.11 -21.02
N PHE A 275 9.29 0.12 -21.31
CA PHE A 275 8.56 -1.12 -21.62
C PHE A 275 9.22 -1.88 -22.79
N TRP A 276 9.62 -1.18 -23.84
CA TRP A 276 10.30 -1.78 -25.00
C TRP A 276 11.73 -2.25 -24.70
N ASP A 277 12.46 -1.56 -23.84
CA ASP A 277 13.84 -1.92 -23.49
C ASP A 277 13.88 -3.06 -22.45
N ASP A 278 12.91 -3.11 -21.53
CA ASP A 278 12.68 -4.26 -20.65
C ASP A 278 12.24 -5.48 -21.45
N ALA A 279 11.36 -5.27 -22.45
CA ALA A 279 10.98 -6.30 -23.40
C ALA A 279 12.19 -6.89 -24.14
N LYS A 280 13.12 -6.04 -24.59
CA LYS A 280 14.38 -6.47 -25.20
C LYS A 280 15.31 -7.17 -24.22
N GLN A 281 15.45 -6.69 -22.99
CA GLN A 281 16.28 -7.35 -21.98
C GLN A 281 15.76 -8.75 -21.65
N LEU A 282 14.44 -8.91 -21.51
CA LEU A 282 13.81 -10.20 -21.27
C LEU A 282 13.98 -11.15 -22.47
N ALA A 283 13.84 -10.64 -23.70
CA ALA A 283 14.11 -11.42 -24.91
C ALA A 283 15.57 -11.87 -25.00
N ASN A 284 16.53 -10.98 -24.68
CA ASN A 284 17.97 -11.29 -24.67
C ASN A 284 18.35 -12.29 -23.57
N ALA A 285 17.59 -12.33 -22.47
CA ALA A 285 17.74 -13.31 -21.40
C ALA A 285 17.08 -14.66 -21.71
N GLY A 286 16.54 -14.85 -22.93
CA GLY A 286 15.97 -16.13 -23.39
C GLY A 286 14.52 -16.38 -22.94
N TYR A 287 13.84 -15.36 -22.41
CA TYR A 287 12.42 -15.47 -22.07
C TYR A 287 11.55 -15.22 -23.30
N ALA A 288 10.74 -16.21 -23.68
CA ALA A 288 9.74 -16.04 -24.73
C ALA A 288 8.61 -15.13 -24.22
N MET A 289 8.47 -13.95 -24.82
CA MET A 289 7.32 -13.08 -24.55
C MET A 289 6.18 -13.44 -25.49
N VAL A 290 5.05 -13.86 -24.93
CA VAL A 290 3.77 -13.90 -25.65
C VAL A 290 3.22 -12.50 -25.62
N ALA A 291 3.32 -11.77 -26.73
CA ALA A 291 2.73 -10.44 -26.87
C ALA A 291 1.20 -10.52 -26.75
N PRO A 292 0.55 -9.80 -25.81
CA PRO A 292 -0.80 -9.34 -26.04
C PRO A 292 -0.68 -7.92 -26.57
N LEU A 293 -0.97 -7.76 -27.86
CA LEU A 293 -1.67 -6.62 -28.47
C LEU A 293 -1.30 -6.61 -29.96
N THR A 294 -2.27 -6.96 -30.80
CA THR A 294 -2.31 -6.52 -32.19
C THR A 294 -2.17 -4.99 -32.21
N GLU A 295 -1.29 -4.51 -33.09
CA GLU A 295 -1.03 -3.09 -33.33
C GLU A 295 -2.31 -2.26 -33.38
N VAL A 296 -2.42 -1.27 -32.50
CA VAL A 296 -3.10 -0.02 -32.84
C VAL A 296 -1.99 1.02 -32.98
N ASN A 297 -1.77 1.42 -34.22
CA ASN A 297 -0.76 2.33 -34.74
C ASN A 297 -0.42 3.52 -33.79
N PRO A 298 0.83 3.65 -33.31
CA PRO A 298 1.22 4.69 -32.35
C PRO A 298 1.51 6.08 -32.97
N TRP A 299 1.24 6.32 -34.27
CA TRP A 299 1.61 7.59 -34.93
C TRP A 299 0.52 8.30 -35.77
N GLN A 300 -0.74 7.89 -35.70
CA GLN A 300 -1.80 8.66 -36.35
C GLN A 300 -2.39 9.72 -35.41
N GLN A 301 -2.19 10.99 -35.80
CA GLN A 301 -2.83 12.23 -35.36
C GLN A 301 -2.07 13.12 -34.35
N PHE A 302 -0.91 13.62 -34.80
CA PHE A 302 -0.72 15.09 -34.80
C PHE A 302 -1.37 15.66 -36.07
N SER A 303 -2.65 16.04 -35.99
CA SER A 303 -3.24 17.09 -36.83
C SER A 303 -4.69 17.36 -36.40
N ALA A 304 -4.94 18.61 -36.03
CA ALA A 304 -6.20 19.34 -35.88
C ALA A 304 -7.52 18.61 -36.23
N PHE A 305 -8.48 18.60 -35.30
CA PHE A 305 -9.82 19.23 -35.41
C PHE A 305 -10.55 19.15 -34.04
N PRO A 306 -11.44 20.10 -33.69
CA PRO A 306 -12.13 20.15 -32.42
C PRO A 306 -13.42 19.32 -32.45
N GLU A 307 -13.87 18.91 -31.26
CA GLU A 307 -15.14 18.22 -30.98
C GLU A 307 -15.21 16.72 -31.33
N MET A 308 -15.03 15.87 -30.31
CA MET A 308 -15.91 14.72 -30.05
C MET A 308 -15.74 14.20 -28.60
N ASN A 309 -16.89 14.00 -27.96
CA ASN A 309 -17.11 13.52 -26.58
C ASN A 309 -16.70 12.03 -26.39
N PRO A 310 -16.48 11.53 -25.16
CA PRO A 310 -15.64 10.36 -24.92
C PRO A 310 -16.36 9.02 -25.06
N PHE A 311 -15.69 8.06 -25.71
CA PHE A 311 -16.08 6.66 -25.77
C PHE A 311 -15.61 5.90 -24.50
N ARG A 312 -16.53 5.15 -23.87
CA ARG A 312 -16.26 4.21 -22.77
C ARG A 312 -15.73 2.89 -23.33
N LEU A 313 -14.65 2.35 -22.75
CA LEU A 313 -14.22 0.97 -22.96
C LEU A 313 -14.72 0.08 -21.80
N TYR A 314 -15.55 -0.90 -22.13
CA TYR A 314 -15.90 -2.02 -21.24
C TYR A 314 -14.83 -3.09 -21.34
N SER A 315 -14.38 -3.62 -20.20
CA SER A 315 -13.55 -4.83 -20.13
C SER A 315 -14.41 -6.09 -20.15
N THR A 316 -14.06 -7.11 -20.94
CA THR A 316 -14.29 -8.52 -20.58
C THR A 316 -13.40 -9.50 -21.38
N ASN A 317 -12.84 -10.45 -20.62
CA ASN A 317 -12.59 -11.89 -20.89
C ASN A 317 -11.38 -12.41 -21.71
N VAL A 318 -10.56 -13.17 -20.96
CA VAL A 318 -9.95 -14.49 -21.21
C VAL A 318 -10.05 -15.06 -22.64
N PHE A 319 -8.89 -15.35 -23.25
CA PHE A 319 -8.76 -16.32 -24.34
C PHE A 319 -7.81 -17.45 -23.95
N SER A 320 -8.28 -18.70 -24.05
CA SER A 320 -7.44 -19.91 -23.98
C SER A 320 -7.10 -20.36 -25.40
N TRP A 321 -5.84 -20.68 -25.67
CA TRP A 321 -5.44 -21.27 -26.95
C TRP A 321 -5.53 -22.80 -26.90
N ARG A 322 -6.43 -23.36 -27.72
CA ARG A 322 -6.30 -24.72 -28.27
C ARG A 322 -6.48 -24.64 -29.79
N ASN A 323 -5.56 -25.28 -30.50
CA ASN A 323 -5.51 -25.59 -31.94
C ASN A 323 -5.07 -24.46 -32.89
N LEU A 324 -3.79 -24.52 -33.29
CA LEU A 324 -3.33 -24.17 -34.63
C LEU A 324 -1.96 -24.84 -34.89
N PHE A 325 -1.98 -26.16 -35.06
CA PHE A 325 -1.03 -26.82 -35.95
C PHE A 325 -1.77 -27.06 -37.26
N ASN A 326 -1.44 -26.32 -38.31
CA ASN A 326 -1.41 -26.82 -39.69
C ASN A 326 -0.88 -25.76 -40.66
N LYS A 327 0.01 -26.23 -41.53
CA LYS A 327 0.58 -25.60 -42.73
C LYS A 327 1.58 -24.46 -42.55
N VAL A 328 2.85 -24.84 -42.48
CA VAL A 328 3.93 -24.12 -43.16
C VAL A 328 4.35 -25.02 -44.32
N ASP A 329 3.99 -24.62 -45.55
CA ASP A 329 4.59 -25.15 -46.78
C ASP A 329 5.96 -24.46 -46.93
N PHE A 330 7.04 -25.24 -46.93
CA PHE A 330 8.36 -24.75 -47.34
C PHE A 330 8.44 -24.83 -48.87
N GLY A 331 8.32 -23.67 -49.52
CA GLY A 331 8.74 -23.53 -50.90
C GLY A 331 10.26 -23.41 -50.94
N GLU A 332 10.93 -24.48 -51.35
CA GLU A 332 12.33 -24.44 -51.75
C GLU A 332 12.41 -23.91 -53.19
N GLY A 333 13.19 -22.85 -53.37
CA GLY A 333 13.69 -22.40 -54.67
C GLY A 333 15.21 -22.25 -54.55
N ASP A 334 15.92 -23.23 -55.09
CA ASP A 334 16.96 -23.12 -56.12
C ASP A 334 17.30 -24.53 -56.65
#